data_AF-A0A2G2FL72-F1
#
_entry.id   AF-A0A2G2FL72-F1
#
_cell.length_a   1.000
_cell.length_b   1.000
_cell.length_c   1.000
_cell.angle_alpha   90.00
_cell.angle_beta   90.00
_cell.angle_gamma   90.00
#
_symmetry.space_group_name_H-M   'P 1'
#
loop_
_entity.id
_entity.type
_entity.pdbx_description
1 polymer ?
#
loop_
_entity_poly.entity_id
_entity_poly.type
_entity_poly.pdbx_seq_one_letter_code
_entity_poly.pdbx_strand_id
1 'polypeptide(L)'
;MEIKTVVLGNEYDSDLIERLKTVLLNMNPELKERIEGIAGSQDFIEYKFVFNGKELIINIETYVGISLKGPSKLVDSISNKVKANKL
;
A
#
# COMPACT_ATOMS: atom_id res chain seq x y z
N MET A 1 10.52 -6.41 16.22
CA MET A 1 9.63 -5.54 15.42
C MET A 1 8.71 -6.48 14.66
N GLU A 2 7.40 -6.43 14.90
CA GLU A 2 6.46 -7.33 14.21
C GLU A 2 6.18 -6.79 12.81
N ILE A 3 6.22 -7.67 11.80
CA ILE A 3 5.86 -7.39 10.41
C ILE A 3 4.48 -7.97 10.16
N LYS A 4 3.62 -7.19 9.51
CA LYS A 4 2.24 -7.53 9.21
C LYS A 4 1.97 -7.28 7.73
N THR A 5 1.10 -8.11 7.17
CA THR A 5 0.46 -7.86 5.88
C THR A 5 -1.04 -7.65 6.08
N VAL A 6 -1.60 -6.63 5.43
CA VAL A 6 -3.05 -6.35 5.41
C VAL A 6 -3.49 -6.15 3.96
N VAL A 7 -4.59 -6.78 3.59
CA VAL A 7 -5.32 -6.48 2.35
C VAL A 7 -6.28 -5.32 2.65
N LEU A 8 -6.11 -4.20 1.94
CA LEU A 8 -6.94 -3.01 2.06
C LEU A 8 -8.23 -3.09 1.24
N GLY A 9 -8.19 -3.80 0.11
CA GLY A 9 -9.30 -4.06 -0.79
C GLY A 9 -9.04 -5.34 -1.57
N ASN A 10 -10.10 -6.11 -1.81
CA ASN A 10 -10.06 -7.45 -2.40
C ASN A 10 -10.20 -7.46 -3.94
N GLU A 11 -10.08 -6.29 -4.57
CA GLU A 11 -10.09 -6.08 -6.02
C GLU A 11 -9.44 -4.73 -6.35
N TYR A 12 -9.20 -4.47 -7.64
CA TYR A 12 -8.78 -3.14 -8.09
C TYR A 12 -9.87 -2.10 -7.83
N ASP A 13 -9.63 -1.21 -6.87
CA ASP A 13 -10.51 -0.09 -6.52
C ASP A 13 -9.74 1.23 -6.71
N SER A 14 -10.06 1.96 -7.78
CA SER A 14 -9.43 3.24 -8.09
C SER A 14 -9.60 4.28 -6.99
N ASP A 15 -10.75 4.29 -6.30
CA ASP A 15 -10.99 5.22 -5.20
C ASP A 15 -10.14 4.85 -3.98
N LEU A 16 -9.95 3.56 -3.73
CA LEU A 16 -9.03 3.09 -2.68
C LEU A 16 -7.59 3.48 -2.99
N ILE A 17 -7.18 3.39 -4.25
CA ILE A 17 -5.84 3.84 -4.70
C ILE A 17 -5.67 5.33 -4.41
N GLU A 18 -6.64 6.17 -4.78
CA GLU A 18 -6.56 7.62 -4.55
C GLU A 18 -6.57 7.99 -3.06
N ARG A 19 -7.39 7.30 -2.25
CA ARG A 19 -7.35 7.46 -0.78
C ARG A 19 -5.99 7.06 -0.21
N LEU A 20 -5.42 5.93 -0.66
CA LEU A 20 -4.10 5.48 -0.24
C LEU A 20 -3.02 6.49 -0.64
N LYS A 21 -3.00 6.96 -1.90
CA LYS A 21 -2.07 8.00 -2.37
C LYS A 21 -2.16 9.25 -1.52
N THR A 22 -3.37 9.72 -1.22
CA THR A 22 -3.58 10.90 -0.37
C THR A 22 -3.01 10.71 1.04
N VAL A 23 -3.22 9.53 1.65
CA VAL A 23 -2.64 9.21 2.96
C VAL A 23 -1.11 9.17 2.89
N LEU A 24 -0.55 8.55 1.86
CA LEU A 24 0.90 8.45 1.67
C LEU A 24 1.53 9.84 1.47
N LEU A 25 0.98 10.69 0.61
CA LEU A 25 1.47 12.06 0.37
C LEU A 25 1.54 12.86 1.68
N ASN A 26 0.51 12.78 2.52
CA ASN A 26 0.48 13.45 3.82
C ASN A 26 1.52 12.93 4.82
N MET A 27 2.02 11.71 4.62
CA MET A 27 3.06 11.10 5.46
C MET A 27 4.47 11.31 4.90
N ASN A 28 4.60 11.91 3.70
CA ASN A 28 5.85 12.27 3.04
C ASN A 28 6.93 11.15 3.06
N PRO A 29 6.63 9.92 2.61
CA PRO A 29 7.62 8.86 2.53
C PRO A 29 8.65 9.11 1.44
N GLU A 30 9.81 8.47 1.62
CA GLU A 30 10.78 8.32 0.54
C GLU A 30 10.40 7.10 -0.31
N LEU A 31 10.17 7.29 -1.62
CA LEU A 31 10.04 6.18 -2.57
C LEU A 31 11.43 5.59 -2.83
N LYS A 32 11.64 4.32 -2.49
CA LYS A 32 12.89 3.61 -2.77
C LYS A 32 12.85 2.86 -4.09
N GLU A 33 11.74 2.21 -4.37
CA GLU A 33 11.63 1.35 -5.54
C GLU A 33 10.18 1.30 -6.04
N ARG A 34 10.04 1.21 -7.36
CA ARG A 34 8.79 0.88 -8.03
C ARG A 34 9.07 -0.23 -9.02
N ILE A 35 8.39 -1.35 -8.86
CA ILE A 35 8.44 -2.49 -9.77
C ILE A 35 7.08 -2.57 -10.44
N GLU A 36 7.07 -2.69 -11.76
CA GLU A 36 5.88 -2.96 -12.54
C GLU A 36 6.16 -4.12 -13.48
N GLY A 37 5.17 -4.99 -13.66
CA GLY A 37 5.33 -6.17 -14.50
C GLY A 37 4.05 -6.96 -14.63
N ILE A 38 4.15 -8.09 -15.32
CA ILE A 38 3.05 -9.03 -15.52
C ILE A 38 3.35 -10.28 -14.69
N ALA A 39 2.49 -10.58 -13.72
CA ALA A 39 2.52 -11.81 -12.95
C ALA A 39 1.49 -12.80 -13.55
N GLY A 40 1.97 -13.70 -14.41
CA GLY A 40 1.09 -14.61 -15.16
C GLY A 40 0.34 -13.86 -16.28
N SER A 41 -0.92 -13.51 -16.03
CA SER A 41 -1.77 -12.72 -16.95
C SER A 41 -2.31 -11.44 -16.30
N GLN A 42 -1.75 -11.05 -15.15
CA GLN A 42 -2.20 -9.90 -14.37
C GLN A 42 -1.16 -8.80 -14.32
N ASP A 43 -1.64 -7.56 -14.36
CA ASP A 43 -0.82 -6.40 -14.05
C ASP A 43 -0.50 -6.40 -12.55
N PHE A 44 0.79 -6.25 -12.26
CA PHE A 44 1.32 -6.20 -10.90
C PHE A 44 2.19 -4.95 -10.75
N ILE A 45 1.94 -4.20 -9.69
CA ILE A 45 2.77 -3.06 -9.31
C ILE A 45 3.13 -3.19 -7.83
N GLU A 46 4.42 -3.13 -7.54
CA GLU A 46 4.96 -3.06 -6.18
C GLU A 46 5.65 -1.71 -5.97
N TYR A 47 5.31 -1.05 -4.87
CA TYR A 47 6.01 0.14 -4.40
C TYR A 47 6.71 -0.16 -3.07
N LYS A 48 7.97 0.26 -2.94
CA LYS A 48 8.69 0.25 -1.67
C LYS A 48 8.92 1.66 -1.20
N PHE A 49 8.37 1.97 -0.03
CA PHE A 49 8.49 3.26 0.63
C PHE A 49 9.26 3.12 1.93
N VAL A 50 9.98 4.17 2.30
CA VAL A 50 10.65 4.28 3.60
C VAL A 50 10.03 5.42 4.41
N PHE A 51 9.61 5.08 5.63
CA PHE A 51 9.07 5.99 6.63
C PHE A 51 9.96 5.99 7.85
N ASN A 52 10.74 7.06 8.08
CA ASN A 52 11.65 7.17 9.23
C ASN A 52 12.55 5.92 9.40
N GLY A 53 13.14 5.45 8.29
CA GLY A 53 13.99 4.25 8.26
C GLY A 53 13.25 2.90 8.29
N LYS A 54 11.92 2.90 8.18
CA LYS A 54 11.09 1.68 8.15
C LYS A 54 10.51 1.45 6.78
N GLU A 55 10.68 0.24 6.25
CA GLU A 55 10.15 -0.13 4.95
C GLU A 55 8.66 -0.45 5.01
N LEU A 56 7.93 -0.01 3.99
CA LEU A 56 6.56 -0.40 3.67
C LEU A 56 6.53 -0.82 2.20
N ILE A 57 6.00 -2.01 1.95
CA ILE A 57 5.75 -2.56 0.62
C ILE A 57 4.25 -2.43 0.35
N ILE A 58 3.90 -1.94 -0.84
CA ILE A 58 2.53 -1.82 -1.32
C ILE A 58 2.41 -2.60 -2.61
N ASN A 59 1.54 -3.59 -2.64
CA ASN A 59 1.25 -4.37 -3.85
C ASN A 59 -0.14 -4.01 -4.37
N ILE A 60 -0.22 -3.76 -5.67
CA ILE A 60 -1.45 -3.52 -6.41
C ILE A 60 -1.51 -4.57 -7.52
N GLU A 61 -2.53 -5.40 -7.48
CA GLU A 61 -2.77 -6.45 -8.48
C GLU A 61 -4.26 -6.50 -8.81
N THR A 62 -4.59 -6.66 -10.09
CA THR A 62 -5.96 -6.50 -10.62
C THR A 62 -7.02 -7.31 -9.87
N TYR A 63 -6.74 -8.58 -9.51
CA TYR A 63 -7.71 -9.47 -8.85
C TYR A 63 -7.45 -9.71 -7.36
N VAL A 64 -6.28 -9.36 -6.85
CA VAL A 64 -5.96 -9.47 -5.41
C VAL A 64 -6.27 -8.14 -4.70
N GLY A 65 -6.30 -7.04 -5.45
CA GLY A 65 -6.54 -5.69 -4.98
C GLY A 65 -5.26 -5.05 -4.44
N ILE A 66 -5.35 -4.46 -3.25
CA ILE A 66 -4.26 -3.66 -2.68
C ILE A 66 -3.86 -4.22 -1.32
N SER A 67 -2.58 -4.49 -1.15
CA SER A 67 -2.05 -4.94 0.14
C SER A 67 -0.87 -4.09 0.62
N LEU A 68 -0.75 -3.98 1.95
CA LEU A 68 0.34 -3.32 2.65
C LEU A 68 1.13 -4.36 3.44
N LYS A 69 2.46 -4.33 3.36
CA LYS A 69 3.34 -5.17 4.16
C LYS A 69 4.43 -4.31 4.80
N GLY A 70 4.63 -4.45 6.10
CA GLY A 70 5.64 -3.69 6.84
C GLY A 70 5.43 -3.79 8.35
N PRO A 71 6.07 -2.91 9.15
CA PRO A 71 5.88 -2.91 10.60
C PRO A 71 4.42 -2.72 11.00
N SER A 72 3.91 -3.56 11.91
CA SER A 72 2.48 -3.62 12.25
C SER A 72 1.89 -2.25 12.59
N LYS A 73 2.59 -1.45 13.40
CA LYS A 73 2.16 -0.09 13.78
C LYS A 73 2.01 0.86 12.59
N LEU A 74 2.89 0.73 11.59
CA LEU A 74 2.85 1.55 10.38
C LEU A 74 1.68 1.11 9.49
N VAL A 75 1.56 -0.21 9.28
CA VAL A 75 0.47 -0.82 8.50
C VAL A 75 -0.89 -0.46 9.09
N ASP A 76 -1.06 -0.58 10.41
CA ASP A 76 -2.31 -0.26 11.10
C ASP A 76 -2.64 1.24 11.02
N SER A 77 -1.63 2.10 11.20
CA SER A 77 -1.79 3.56 11.07
C SER A 77 -2.31 3.96 9.68
N ILE A 78 -1.68 3.43 8.62
CA ILE A 78 -2.09 3.72 7.24
C ILE A 78 -3.47 3.14 6.96
N SER A 79 -3.71 1.88 7.34
CA SER A 79 -5.01 1.21 7.14
C SER A 79 -6.16 1.98 7.79
N ASN A 80 -5.96 2.48 9.01
CA ASN A 80 -6.97 3.27 9.73
C ASN A 80 -7.22 4.64 9.06
N LYS A 81 -6.16 5.32 8.60
CA LYS A 81 -6.29 6.59 7.87
C LYS A 81 -7.02 6.40 6.53
N VAL A 82 -6.73 5.33 5.80
CA VAL A 82 -7.40 5.03 4.53
C VAL A 82 -8.89 4.76 4.75
N LYS A 83 -9.26 4.02 5.82
CA LYS A 83 -10.66 3.78 6.19
C LYS A 83 -11.40 5.06 6.63
N ALA A 84 -10.72 5.96 7.33
CA ALA A 84 -11.31 7.21 7.80
C ALA A 84 -11.54 8.24 6.68
N ASN A 85 -10.83 8.13 5.55
CA ASN A 85 -11.03 8.98 4.36
C ASN A 85 -12.11 8.43 3.41
N LYS A 86 -12.99 7.53 3.87
CA LYS A 86 -14.15 7.07 3.11
C LYS A 86 -15.24 8.15 3.23
N LEU A 87 -15.32 9.02 2.22
CA LEU A 87 -16.42 9.97 2.04
C LEU A 87 -17.73 9.23 1.76
#